data_AF-A0A642UPS7-F1
#
_entry.id   AF-A0A642UPS7-F1
#
_cell.length_a   1.000
_cell.length_b   1.000
_cell.length_c   1.000
_cell.angle_alpha   90.00
_cell.angle_beta   90.00
_cell.angle_gamma   90.00
#
_symmetry.space_group_name_H-M   'P 1'
#
loop_
_entity.id
_entity.type
_entity.pdbx_description
1 polymer ?
#
loop_
_entity_poly.entity_id
_entity_poly.type
_entity_poly.pdbx_seq_one_letter_code
_entity_poly.pdbx_strand_id
1 'polypeptide(L)'
;MSSAIVGRLSRARALKQLEKDYTFPFERLTAKQAADAVPTPPKVAPSKKLNHSIARPEHIADFHARFRAKDLLTSTLSRKRQALGYPLRHTDGKIAPVNLHYANLLFQWADEYNQQVVALTAIPEPGLRLKVPQAITERLQSFDGPQRGDPSALAEWVQLWRPQSATNPDPVPFDTFALYLVESWADMRDVVKFVSQHWTHLTSTGRTSFVSSCLHRLFQNSQEGAADLCAMLATHTVRWDQLSSSDLDQLAAQMFASDQVPLGLDLLKIIVNKRRQVPTRATWERCVKLHLHGNGDALIPFKSVFHHRAPSPVEVEFLLNHVHHVTQLELFVTHSATETLVEFQIPIFSKLVELQRDNATDATAASLELTQLVRYYQSRNIRLRARALEVLGEAYLAVGDTANIEYLRGMAR
;
A
#
# COMPACT_ATOMS: atom_id res chain seq x y z
N MET A 1 51.07 -34.07 -11.87
CA MET A 1 50.97 -33.92 -10.40
C MET A 1 51.26 -32.50 -9.85
N SER A 2 51.54 -31.47 -10.66
CA SER A 2 51.92 -30.14 -10.12
C SER A 2 50.78 -29.09 -10.00
N SER A 3 49.63 -29.24 -10.67
CA SER A 3 48.56 -28.21 -10.63
C SER A 3 47.67 -28.28 -9.38
N ALA A 4 47.46 -29.46 -8.80
CA ALA A 4 46.62 -29.65 -7.61
C ALA A 4 47.27 -29.09 -6.32
N ILE A 5 48.61 -29.03 -6.28
CA ILE A 5 49.37 -28.50 -5.14
C ILE A 5 49.38 -26.95 -5.19
N VAL A 6 49.48 -26.36 -6.38
CA VAL A 6 49.41 -24.90 -6.58
C VAL A 6 48.01 -24.36 -6.24
N GLY A 7 46.95 -25.09 -6.57
CA GLY A 7 45.57 -24.73 -6.23
C GLY A 7 45.24 -24.82 -4.72
N ARG A 8 45.90 -25.71 -3.97
CA ARG A 8 45.72 -25.80 -2.50
C ARG A 8 46.50 -24.72 -1.77
N LEU A 9 47.69 -24.37 -2.25
CA LEU A 9 48.51 -23.27 -1.69
C LEU A 9 47.91 -21.89 -1.97
N SER A 10 47.28 -21.68 -3.13
CA SER A 10 46.59 -20.42 -3.44
C SER A 10 45.33 -20.22 -2.59
N ARG A 11 44.59 -21.30 -2.32
CA ARG A 11 43.39 -21.27 -1.46
C ARG A 11 43.73 -21.06 0.01
N ALA A 12 44.80 -21.68 0.50
CA ALA A 12 45.30 -21.46 1.86
C ALA A 12 45.89 -20.06 2.06
N ARG A 13 46.54 -19.50 1.03
CA ARG A 13 46.96 -18.08 1.03
C ARG A 13 45.77 -17.13 0.97
N ALA A 14 44.75 -17.41 0.16
CA ALA A 14 43.54 -16.58 0.09
C ALA A 14 42.74 -16.62 1.41
N LEU A 15 42.66 -17.77 2.07
CA LEU A 15 42.05 -17.91 3.40
C LEU A 15 42.86 -17.18 4.48
N LYS A 16 44.20 -17.30 4.49
CA LYS A 16 45.05 -16.53 5.42
C LYS A 16 45.04 -15.02 5.16
N GLN A 17 44.83 -14.61 3.90
CA GLN A 17 44.70 -13.19 3.54
C GLN A 17 43.33 -12.67 3.99
N LEU A 18 42.25 -13.43 3.77
CA LEU A 18 40.92 -13.14 4.30
C LEU A 18 40.88 -13.10 5.84
N GLU A 19 41.58 -14.01 6.53
CA GLU A 19 41.72 -13.98 7.99
C GLU A 19 42.45 -12.73 8.48
N LYS A 20 43.41 -12.19 7.71
CA LYS A 20 44.11 -10.93 8.02
C LYS A 20 43.33 -9.68 7.64
N ASP A 21 42.53 -9.74 6.57
CA ASP A 21 41.77 -8.60 6.06
C ASP A 21 40.43 -8.41 6.80
N TYR A 22 39.97 -9.43 7.55
CA TYR A 22 38.70 -9.44 8.29
C TYR A 22 38.83 -9.69 9.80
N THR A 23 40.04 -9.67 10.36
CA THR A 23 40.23 -9.62 11.82
C THR A 23 40.03 -8.19 12.31
N PHE A 24 38.97 -7.96 13.11
CA PHE A 24 38.81 -6.68 13.79
C PHE A 24 39.89 -6.54 14.87
N PRO A 25 40.49 -5.35 15.08
CA PRO A 25 41.49 -5.13 16.13
C PRO A 25 41.01 -5.44 17.56
N PHE A 26 39.71 -5.68 17.76
CA PHE A 26 39.06 -5.92 19.05
C PHE A 26 38.34 -7.27 19.13
N GLU A 27 38.63 -8.21 18.21
CA GLU A 27 38.06 -9.56 18.23
C GLU A 27 38.54 -10.32 19.48
N ARG A 28 37.66 -10.47 20.48
CA ARG A 28 37.99 -11.06 21.80
C ARG A 28 38.03 -12.58 21.83
N LEU A 29 37.64 -13.26 20.74
CA LEU A 29 37.60 -14.72 20.68
C LEU A 29 38.92 -15.26 20.13
N THR A 30 39.54 -16.18 20.88
CA THR A 30 40.68 -16.94 20.36
C THR A 30 40.22 -17.81 19.18
N ALA A 31 41.12 -18.15 18.26
CA ALA A 31 40.81 -18.99 17.09
C ALA A 31 40.16 -20.34 17.48
N LYS A 32 40.46 -20.85 18.67
CA LYS A 32 39.84 -22.05 19.24
C LYS A 32 38.40 -21.81 19.68
N GLN A 33 38.12 -20.69 20.36
CA GLN A 33 36.76 -20.32 20.77
C GLN A 33 35.85 -20.01 19.58
N ALA A 34 36.38 -19.44 18.50
CA ALA A 34 35.64 -19.23 17.26
C ALA A 34 35.25 -20.56 16.58
N ALA A 35 36.13 -21.57 16.63
CA ALA A 35 35.86 -22.90 16.09
C ALA A 35 34.86 -23.69 16.96
N ASP A 36 34.97 -23.57 18.28
CA ASP A 36 34.11 -24.27 19.25
C ASP A 36 32.68 -23.66 19.32
N ALA A 37 32.49 -22.41 18.86
CA ALA A 37 31.18 -21.74 18.77
C ALA A 37 30.33 -22.21 17.57
N VAL A 38 30.88 -23.01 16.67
CA VAL A 38 30.14 -23.59 15.54
C VAL A 38 29.48 -24.89 16.01
N PRO A 39 28.14 -24.96 16.14
CA PRO A 39 27.47 -26.17 16.62
C PRO A 39 27.72 -27.35 15.68
N THR A 40 28.10 -28.50 16.25
CA THR A 40 28.30 -29.73 15.48
C THR A 40 26.98 -30.20 14.85
N PRO A 41 26.98 -30.54 13.55
CA PRO A 41 25.78 -30.99 12.86
C PRO A 41 25.21 -32.27 13.50
N PRO A 42 23.88 -32.40 13.62
CA PRO A 42 23.27 -33.56 14.26
C PRO A 42 23.60 -34.84 13.47
N LYS A 43 23.98 -35.90 14.20
CA LYS A 43 24.22 -37.22 13.62
C LYS A 43 22.87 -37.88 13.30
N VAL A 44 22.42 -37.73 12.05
CA VAL A 44 21.21 -38.40 11.57
C VAL A 44 21.52 -39.88 11.33
N ALA A 45 20.92 -40.77 12.10
CA ALA A 45 20.97 -42.20 11.85
C ALA A 45 20.36 -42.51 10.46
N PRO A 46 20.95 -43.41 9.65
CA PRO A 46 20.48 -43.66 8.29
C PRO A 46 19.10 -44.32 8.35
N SER A 47 18.04 -43.55 8.11
CA SER A 47 16.71 -44.09 7.86
C SER A 47 16.70 -44.85 6.52
N LYS A 48 15.91 -45.93 6.47
CA LYS A 48 15.77 -46.79 5.29
C LYS A 48 15.18 -45.96 4.14
N LYS A 49 15.99 -45.63 3.14
CA LYS A 49 15.57 -44.86 1.96
C LYS A 49 14.48 -45.62 1.21
N LEU A 50 13.28 -45.06 1.13
CA LEU A 50 12.11 -45.66 0.46
C LEU A 50 12.16 -45.57 -1.08
N ASN A 51 13.02 -44.74 -1.66
CA ASN A 51 13.12 -44.57 -3.12
C ASN A 51 14.56 -44.83 -3.58
N HIS A 52 14.80 -45.97 -4.24
CA HIS A 52 16.14 -46.42 -4.63
C HIS A 52 16.64 -45.83 -5.97
N SER A 53 15.79 -45.13 -6.71
CA SER A 53 16.20 -44.48 -7.96
C SER A 53 15.49 -43.14 -8.11
N ILE A 54 16.24 -42.09 -7.78
CA ILE A 54 15.91 -40.72 -8.16
C ILE A 54 16.97 -40.36 -9.20
N ALA A 55 16.59 -40.28 -10.47
CA ALA A 55 17.54 -40.11 -11.57
C ALA A 55 18.36 -38.81 -11.45
N ARG A 56 17.77 -37.75 -10.87
CA ARG A 56 18.44 -36.49 -10.52
C ARG A 56 17.79 -35.86 -9.28
N PRO A 57 18.55 -35.55 -8.21
CA PRO A 57 18.02 -34.93 -6.98
C PRO A 57 17.29 -33.60 -7.20
N GLU A 58 17.63 -32.90 -8.29
CA GLU A 58 17.07 -31.61 -8.72
C GLU A 58 15.56 -31.68 -9.05
N HIS A 59 15.01 -32.88 -9.26
CA HIS A 59 13.63 -33.06 -9.71
C HIS A 59 12.62 -33.28 -8.58
N ILE A 60 13.08 -33.50 -7.34
CA ILE A 60 12.20 -33.97 -6.23
C ILE A 60 12.28 -33.05 -5.00
N ALA A 61 13.22 -32.10 -4.96
CA ALA A 61 13.18 -31.05 -3.96
C ALA A 61 13.04 -29.72 -4.69
N ASP A 62 11.90 -29.05 -4.48
CA ASP A 62 11.95 -27.86 -3.65
C ASP A 62 10.54 -27.39 -3.29
N PHE A 63 10.22 -27.55 -2.00
CA PHE A 63 9.10 -26.96 -1.26
C PHE A 63 7.72 -27.63 -1.41
N HIS A 64 7.35 -28.42 -0.40
CA HIS A 64 5.97 -28.85 -0.16
C HIS A 64 5.38 -27.98 0.96
N ALA A 65 4.66 -26.91 0.60
CA ALA A 65 3.86 -26.14 1.55
C ALA A 65 2.38 -26.26 1.22
N ARG A 66 1.58 -26.54 2.25
CA ARG A 66 0.12 -26.57 2.15
C ARG A 66 -0.41 -25.20 2.58
N PHE A 67 -0.49 -24.27 1.62
CA PHE A 67 -0.90 -22.89 1.88
C PHE A 67 -2.32 -22.81 2.45
N ARG A 68 -2.48 -22.10 3.56
CA ARG A 68 -3.75 -21.62 4.10
C ARG A 68 -3.96 -20.18 3.65
N ALA A 69 -5.20 -19.68 3.69
CA ALA A 69 -5.53 -18.29 3.34
C ALA A 69 -4.78 -17.22 4.17
N LYS A 70 -4.09 -17.63 5.25
CA LYS A 70 -3.32 -16.77 6.16
C LYS A 70 -1.80 -16.90 5.98
N ASP A 71 -1.33 -17.74 5.06
CA ASP A 71 0.10 -17.96 4.86
C ASP A 71 0.69 -16.87 3.97
N LEU A 72 1.73 -16.19 4.47
CA LEU A 72 2.46 -15.15 3.78
C LEU A 72 3.60 -15.77 2.95
N LEU A 73 3.46 -15.78 1.63
CA LEU A 73 4.52 -16.21 0.69
C LEU A 73 5.50 -15.05 0.48
N THR A 74 6.66 -15.09 1.13
CA THR A 74 7.76 -14.17 0.88
C THR A 74 8.74 -14.79 -0.13
N SER A 75 8.57 -14.49 -1.41
CA SER A 75 9.68 -14.65 -2.36
C SER A 75 10.65 -13.49 -2.18
N THR A 76 11.93 -13.79 -2.09
CA THR A 76 13.03 -12.84 -2.04
C THR A 76 13.08 -11.99 -3.32
N LEU A 77 12.36 -10.86 -3.31
CA LEU A 77 12.14 -9.95 -4.44
C LEU A 77 13.43 -9.24 -4.86
N SER A 78 14.18 -9.89 -5.74
CA SER A 78 15.22 -9.24 -6.53
C SER A 78 15.23 -9.84 -7.93
N ARG A 79 14.95 -9.00 -8.94
CA ARG A 79 15.11 -9.31 -10.38
C ARG A 79 16.49 -9.90 -10.73
N LYS A 80 17.48 -9.85 -9.82
CA LYS A 80 18.86 -10.32 -10.05
C LYS A 80 19.59 -10.93 -8.84
N ARG A 81 18.97 -11.32 -7.71
CA ARG A 81 19.72 -11.90 -6.57
C ARG A 81 19.01 -12.99 -5.77
N GLN A 82 19.85 -13.90 -5.27
CA GLN A 82 19.58 -15.17 -4.60
C GLN A 82 18.87 -15.03 -3.25
N ALA A 83 18.11 -16.07 -2.92
CA ALA A 83 17.20 -16.13 -1.76
C ALA A 83 17.85 -15.98 -0.37
N LEU A 84 19.17 -15.95 -0.25
CA LEU A 84 19.88 -16.00 1.03
C LEU A 84 21.07 -15.03 1.14
N GLY A 85 21.16 -13.99 0.29
CA GLY A 85 22.20 -12.95 0.44
C GLY A 85 23.64 -13.37 0.10
N TYR A 86 23.89 -14.62 -0.31
CA TYR A 86 25.19 -15.11 -0.79
C TYR A 86 25.09 -15.72 -2.19
N PRO A 87 26.18 -15.70 -2.99
CA PRO A 87 26.29 -16.51 -4.19
C PRO A 87 26.14 -17.99 -3.84
N LEU A 88 24.96 -18.56 -4.11
CA LEU A 88 24.75 -20.00 -4.07
C LEU A 88 25.74 -20.64 -5.04
N ARG A 89 26.73 -21.36 -4.49
CA ARG A 89 27.69 -22.12 -5.26
C ARG A 89 27.10 -23.49 -5.52
N HIS A 90 27.13 -23.92 -6.78
CA HIS A 90 26.93 -25.33 -7.07
C HIS A 90 27.98 -26.15 -6.33
N THR A 91 27.65 -27.40 -5.98
CA THR A 91 28.57 -28.33 -5.28
C THR A 91 29.86 -28.59 -6.07
N ASP A 92 29.87 -28.29 -7.38
CA ASP A 92 31.05 -28.34 -8.27
C ASP A 92 31.96 -27.10 -8.19
N GLY A 93 31.61 -26.12 -7.34
CA GLY A 93 32.37 -24.89 -7.15
C GLY A 93 32.15 -23.82 -8.22
N LYS A 94 31.28 -24.06 -9.20
CA LYS A 94 30.92 -23.05 -10.21
C LYS A 94 29.91 -22.06 -9.65
N ILE A 95 30.13 -20.80 -9.97
CA ILE A 95 29.17 -19.72 -9.70
C ILE A 95 28.26 -19.66 -10.92
N ALA A 96 27.11 -20.30 -10.85
CA ALA A 96 26.03 -20.15 -11.82
C ALA A 96 24.77 -19.66 -11.08
N PRO A 97 23.92 -18.84 -11.73
CA PRO A 97 22.67 -18.40 -11.12
C PRO A 97 21.77 -19.63 -10.89
N VAL A 98 21.42 -19.90 -9.64
CA VAL A 98 20.44 -20.92 -9.30
C VAL A 98 19.08 -20.46 -9.82
N ASN A 99 18.57 -21.19 -10.80
CA ASN A 99 17.33 -20.86 -11.48
C ASN A 99 16.15 -21.44 -10.67
N LEU A 100 15.64 -20.66 -9.71
CA LEU A 100 14.48 -21.05 -8.90
C LEU A 100 13.20 -20.88 -9.72
N HIS A 101 12.79 -21.94 -10.41
CA HIS A 101 11.69 -21.90 -11.38
C HIS A 101 10.38 -21.34 -10.78
N TYR A 102 10.04 -21.74 -9.55
CA TYR A 102 8.86 -21.23 -8.85
C TYR A 102 8.98 -19.78 -8.41
N ALA A 103 10.15 -19.32 -7.98
CA ALA A 103 10.36 -17.91 -7.65
C ALA A 103 10.23 -17.04 -8.90
N ASN A 104 10.76 -17.49 -10.04
CA ASN A 104 10.62 -16.79 -11.32
C ASN A 104 9.18 -16.73 -11.80
N LEU A 105 8.42 -17.83 -11.66
CA LEU A 105 7.00 -17.86 -12.00
C LEU A 105 6.20 -16.92 -11.09
N LEU A 106 6.55 -16.85 -9.80
CA LEU A 106 5.95 -15.92 -8.86
C LEU A 106 6.31 -14.45 -9.17
N PHE A 107 7.53 -14.17 -9.66
CA PHE A 107 7.90 -12.83 -10.14
C PHE A 107 7.15 -12.44 -11.41
N GLN A 108 7.00 -13.37 -12.36
CA GLN A 108 6.18 -13.14 -13.56
C GLN A 108 4.74 -12.86 -13.17
N TRP A 109 4.18 -13.61 -12.23
CA TRP A 109 2.85 -13.36 -11.69
C TRP A 109 2.74 -12.02 -10.97
N ALA A 110 3.74 -11.63 -10.19
CA ALA A 110 3.76 -10.33 -9.52
C ALA A 110 3.86 -9.17 -10.53
N ASP A 111 4.72 -9.30 -11.55
CA ASP A 111 4.86 -8.32 -12.63
C ASP A 111 3.54 -8.21 -13.45
N GLU A 112 2.93 -9.34 -13.83
CA GLU A 112 1.63 -9.38 -14.51
C GLU A 112 0.51 -8.80 -13.63
N TYR A 113 0.48 -9.14 -12.34
CA TYR A 113 -0.51 -8.62 -11.39
C TYR A 113 -0.40 -7.11 -11.24
N ASN A 114 0.82 -6.58 -11.11
CA ASN A 114 1.05 -5.14 -11.01
C ASN A 114 0.73 -4.40 -12.32
N GLN A 115 1.00 -5.00 -13.49
CA GLN A 115 0.63 -4.44 -14.79
C GLN A 115 -0.88 -4.41 -15.03
N GLN A 116 -1.65 -5.27 -14.37
CA GLN A 116 -3.10 -5.31 -14.49
C GLN A 116 -3.81 -4.17 -13.74
N VAL A 117 -3.10 -3.41 -12.91
CA VAL A 117 -3.67 -2.29 -12.15
C VAL A 117 -3.28 -0.98 -12.83
N VAL A 118 -4.28 -0.19 -13.24
CA VAL A 118 -4.08 1.05 -14.01
C VAL A 118 -4.34 2.28 -13.13
N ALA A 119 -3.48 3.30 -13.22
CA ALA A 119 -3.73 4.59 -12.57
C ALA A 119 -4.99 5.26 -13.14
N LEU A 120 -5.86 5.80 -12.27
CA LEU A 120 -7.08 6.50 -12.71
C LEU A 120 -6.79 7.64 -13.70
N THR A 121 -5.66 8.33 -13.55
CA THR A 121 -5.23 9.43 -14.43
C THR A 121 -4.95 9.02 -15.87
N ALA A 122 -4.79 7.71 -16.13
CA ALA A 122 -4.45 7.19 -17.46
C ALA A 122 -5.67 6.76 -18.29
N ILE A 123 -6.90 6.91 -17.76
CA ILE A 123 -8.12 6.39 -18.38
C ILE A 123 -8.98 7.55 -18.90
N PRO A 124 -9.38 7.55 -20.20
CA PRO A 124 -10.34 8.52 -20.71
C PRO A 124 -11.70 8.31 -20.04
N GLU A 125 -12.26 9.36 -19.43
CA GLU A 125 -13.50 9.28 -18.65
C GLU A 125 -14.73 8.99 -19.52
N PRO A 126 -15.40 7.84 -19.39
CA PRO A 126 -16.72 7.64 -19.96
C PRO A 126 -17.76 8.08 -18.93
N GLY A 127 -18.14 9.35 -18.95
CA GLY A 127 -19.19 9.88 -18.09
C GLY A 127 -20.57 9.69 -18.74
N LEU A 128 -21.40 8.80 -18.18
CA LEU A 128 -22.81 8.67 -18.57
C LEU A 128 -23.59 9.81 -17.90
N ARG A 129 -23.62 10.98 -18.53
CA ARG A 129 -24.40 12.13 -18.06
C ARG A 129 -25.71 12.19 -18.80
N LEU A 130 -26.82 11.96 -18.08
CA LEU A 130 -28.13 12.39 -18.57
C LEU A 130 -28.10 13.92 -18.69
N LYS A 131 -28.21 14.43 -19.92
CA LYS A 131 -28.42 15.86 -20.15
C LYS A 131 -29.88 16.17 -19.91
N VAL A 132 -30.16 17.26 -19.19
CA VAL A 132 -31.52 17.81 -19.10
C VAL A 132 -31.94 18.24 -20.51
N PRO A 133 -33.05 17.73 -21.08
CA PRO A 133 -33.52 18.16 -22.39
C PRO A 133 -33.78 19.66 -22.41
N GLN A 134 -33.31 20.36 -23.44
CA GLN A 134 -33.40 21.82 -23.55
C GLN A 134 -34.84 22.34 -23.42
N ALA A 135 -35.81 21.64 -23.99
CA ALA A 135 -37.24 21.98 -23.88
C ALA A 135 -37.76 21.96 -22.42
N ILE A 136 -37.21 21.09 -21.57
CA ILE A 136 -37.57 21.01 -20.16
C ILE A 136 -36.86 22.13 -19.39
N THR A 137 -35.60 22.42 -19.72
CA THR A 137 -34.86 23.57 -19.17
C THR A 137 -35.58 24.89 -19.46
N GLU A 138 -36.02 25.11 -20.69
CA GLU A 138 -36.76 26.31 -21.10
C GLU A 138 -38.11 26.41 -20.37
N ARG A 139 -38.84 25.28 -20.23
CA ARG A 139 -40.09 25.22 -19.47
C ARG A 139 -39.88 25.55 -17.99
N LEU A 140 -38.83 25.03 -17.35
CA LEU A 140 -38.51 25.31 -15.94
C LEU A 140 -37.93 26.71 -15.72
N GLN A 141 -37.27 27.30 -16.72
CA GLN A 141 -36.78 28.68 -16.66
C GLN A 141 -37.90 29.70 -16.88
N SER A 142 -38.94 29.35 -17.65
CA SER A 142 -40.14 30.19 -17.86
C SER A 142 -41.06 30.28 -16.64
N PHE A 143 -40.78 29.48 -15.59
CA PHE A 143 -41.54 29.50 -14.36
C PHE A 143 -41.05 30.64 -13.46
N ASP A 144 -41.89 31.66 -13.27
CA ASP A 144 -41.70 32.77 -12.31
C ASP A 144 -41.91 32.26 -10.86
N GLY A 145 -41.11 31.28 -10.45
CA GLY A 145 -41.08 30.80 -9.06
C GLY A 145 -40.31 31.75 -8.14
N PRO A 146 -40.37 31.53 -6.81
CA PRO A 146 -39.65 32.39 -5.87
C PRO A 146 -38.14 32.37 -6.12
N GLN A 147 -37.44 33.40 -5.65
CA GLN A 147 -36.02 33.61 -5.92
C GLN A 147 -35.20 32.35 -5.65
N ARG A 148 -34.32 32.00 -6.60
CA ARG A 148 -33.39 30.87 -6.52
C ARG A 148 -32.58 30.99 -5.22
N GLY A 149 -32.84 30.13 -4.24
CA GLY A 149 -32.16 30.14 -2.94
C GLY A 149 -33.06 30.30 -1.71
N ASP A 150 -34.37 30.48 -1.85
CA ASP A 150 -35.30 30.38 -0.70
C ASP A 150 -35.72 28.92 -0.45
N PRO A 151 -35.40 28.31 0.70
CA PRO A 151 -35.78 26.93 1.01
C PRO A 151 -37.30 26.68 0.98
N SER A 152 -38.12 27.70 1.25
CA SER A 152 -39.58 27.60 1.20
C SER A 152 -40.12 27.49 -0.23
N ALA A 153 -39.34 27.96 -1.21
CA ALA A 153 -39.68 27.91 -2.63
C ALA A 153 -39.55 26.51 -3.24
N LEU A 154 -38.69 25.64 -2.68
CA LEU A 154 -38.62 24.24 -3.09
C LEU A 154 -39.97 23.53 -2.93
N ALA A 155 -40.74 23.85 -1.89
CA ALA A 155 -42.08 23.30 -1.66
C ALA A 155 -43.11 23.76 -2.70
N GLU A 156 -42.93 24.92 -3.31
CA GLU A 156 -43.75 25.41 -4.43
C GLU A 156 -43.32 24.75 -5.74
N TRP A 157 -42.02 24.60 -5.96
CA TRP A 157 -41.47 23.87 -7.12
C TRP A 157 -41.92 22.39 -7.14
N VAL A 158 -42.18 21.77 -5.98
CA VAL A 158 -42.80 20.44 -5.86
C VAL A 158 -44.16 20.35 -6.54
N GLN A 159 -44.95 21.43 -6.55
CA GLN A 159 -46.26 21.45 -7.22
C GLN A 159 -46.13 21.21 -8.73
N LEU A 160 -45.01 21.59 -9.35
CA LEU A 160 -44.74 21.35 -10.78
C LEU A 160 -44.47 19.89 -11.10
N TRP A 161 -43.91 19.15 -10.14
CA TRP A 161 -43.56 17.75 -10.27
C TRP A 161 -44.69 16.80 -9.86
N ARG A 162 -45.62 17.23 -8.98
CA ARG A 162 -46.67 16.34 -8.44
C ARG A 162 -47.35 15.51 -9.54
N PRO A 163 -47.33 14.16 -9.45
CA PRO A 163 -48.03 13.33 -10.40
C PRO A 163 -49.53 13.60 -10.29
N GLN A 164 -50.16 14.03 -11.39
CA GLN A 164 -51.60 14.28 -11.53
C GLN A 164 -52.18 15.36 -10.59
N SER A 165 -51.95 16.63 -10.91
CA SER A 165 -52.95 17.66 -10.65
C SER A 165 -53.79 17.88 -11.92
N ALA A 166 -55.06 18.27 -11.78
CA ALA A 166 -55.92 18.66 -12.89
C ALA A 166 -55.38 19.83 -13.74
N THR A 167 -54.26 20.42 -13.33
CA THR A 167 -53.64 21.63 -13.90
C THR A 167 -52.36 21.36 -14.69
N ASN A 168 -51.82 20.14 -14.72
CA ASN A 168 -50.57 19.86 -15.45
C ASN A 168 -50.61 18.49 -16.17
N PRO A 169 -51.02 18.45 -17.46
CA PRO A 169 -51.24 17.19 -18.20
C PRO A 169 -49.96 16.44 -18.56
N ASP A 170 -48.80 17.10 -18.57
CA ASP A 170 -47.48 16.49 -18.82
C ASP A 170 -46.50 16.83 -17.68
N PRO A 171 -46.51 16.05 -16.58
CA PRO A 171 -45.58 16.25 -15.47
C PRO A 171 -44.14 15.93 -15.90
N VAL A 172 -43.20 16.80 -15.53
CA VAL A 172 -41.77 16.56 -15.78
C VAL A 172 -41.33 15.33 -14.97
N PRO A 173 -40.65 14.33 -15.55
CA PRO A 173 -40.12 13.20 -14.80
C PRO A 173 -39.21 13.64 -13.65
N PHE A 174 -39.33 13.00 -12.49
CA PHE A 174 -38.56 13.41 -11.29
C PHE A 174 -37.06 13.38 -11.53
N ASP A 175 -36.56 12.40 -12.29
CA ASP A 175 -35.15 12.32 -12.68
C ASP A 175 -34.65 13.61 -13.33
N THR A 176 -35.44 14.17 -14.26
CA THR A 176 -35.07 15.39 -14.99
C THR A 176 -35.19 16.63 -14.10
N PHE A 177 -36.22 16.66 -13.26
CA PHE A 177 -36.42 17.73 -12.29
C PHE A 177 -35.29 17.79 -11.25
N ALA A 178 -34.90 16.64 -10.68
CA ALA A 178 -33.80 16.55 -9.74
C ALA A 178 -32.47 17.00 -10.36
N LEU A 179 -32.18 16.60 -11.60
CA LEU A 179 -30.99 17.06 -12.33
C LEU A 179 -31.02 18.56 -12.58
N TYR A 180 -32.17 19.12 -12.95
CA TYR A 180 -32.32 20.56 -13.10
C TYR A 180 -32.05 21.31 -11.79
N LEU A 181 -32.59 20.84 -10.65
CA LEU A 181 -32.30 21.43 -9.34
C LEU A 181 -30.80 21.43 -9.02
N VAL A 182 -30.09 20.35 -9.36
CA VAL A 182 -28.63 20.28 -9.22
C VAL A 182 -27.93 21.31 -10.09
N GLU A 183 -28.45 21.71 -11.24
CA GLU A 183 -27.80 22.73 -12.08
C GLU A 183 -28.19 24.17 -11.68
N SER A 184 -29.43 24.39 -11.25
CA SER A 184 -30.01 25.74 -11.14
C SER A 184 -30.11 26.29 -9.72
N TRP A 185 -30.15 25.44 -8.69
CA TRP A 185 -30.47 25.87 -7.32
C TRP A 185 -29.24 26.34 -6.56
N ALA A 186 -29.29 27.45 -5.81
CA ALA A 186 -28.09 28.02 -5.20
C ALA A 186 -27.43 27.11 -4.14
N ASP A 187 -28.16 26.65 -3.12
CA ASP A 187 -27.63 25.82 -2.02
C ASP A 187 -27.86 24.31 -2.27
N MET A 188 -26.77 23.56 -2.42
CA MET A 188 -26.82 22.12 -2.65
C MET A 188 -27.39 21.33 -1.46
N ARG A 189 -27.33 21.85 -0.23
CA ARG A 189 -27.89 21.17 0.96
C ARG A 189 -29.39 21.01 0.84
N ASP A 190 -30.07 22.05 0.37
CA ASP A 190 -31.52 22.03 0.21
C ASP A 190 -31.94 21.05 -0.88
N VAL A 191 -31.20 21.03 -2.00
CA VAL A 191 -31.43 20.08 -3.09
C VAL A 191 -31.25 18.64 -2.60
N VAL A 192 -30.17 18.34 -1.89
CA VAL A 192 -29.89 16.99 -1.38
C VAL A 192 -30.96 16.56 -0.36
N LYS A 193 -31.33 17.42 0.59
CA LYS A 193 -32.38 17.12 1.56
C LYS A 193 -33.73 16.85 0.87
N PHE A 194 -34.08 17.70 -0.09
CA PHE A 194 -35.30 17.57 -0.86
C PHE A 194 -35.34 16.24 -1.63
N VAL A 195 -34.29 15.96 -2.43
CA VAL A 195 -34.23 14.73 -3.21
C VAL A 195 -34.14 13.49 -2.31
N SER A 196 -33.51 13.57 -1.14
CA SER A 196 -33.52 12.50 -0.14
C SER A 196 -34.93 12.13 0.30
N GLN A 197 -35.83 13.10 0.49
CA GLN A 197 -37.22 12.84 0.90
C GLN A 197 -38.04 12.17 -0.22
N HIS A 198 -37.62 12.35 -1.46
CA HIS A 198 -38.30 11.84 -2.65
C HIS A 198 -37.48 10.79 -3.41
N TRP A 199 -36.49 10.18 -2.76
CA TRP A 199 -35.52 9.28 -3.41
C TRP A 199 -36.16 8.10 -4.14
N THR A 200 -37.27 7.60 -3.62
CA THR A 200 -38.05 6.49 -4.20
C THR A 200 -38.62 6.82 -5.58
N HIS A 201 -38.81 8.10 -5.89
CA HIS A 201 -39.32 8.57 -7.19
C HIS A 201 -38.24 8.65 -8.27
N LEU A 202 -36.95 8.57 -7.91
CA LEU A 202 -35.88 8.47 -8.89
C LEU A 202 -35.76 7.05 -9.44
N THR A 203 -35.63 6.93 -10.76
CA THR A 203 -35.27 5.65 -11.39
C THR A 203 -33.84 5.26 -11.02
N SER A 204 -33.47 3.99 -11.22
CA SER A 204 -32.09 3.55 -10.96
C SER A 204 -31.05 4.39 -11.72
N THR A 205 -31.34 4.76 -12.97
CA THR A 205 -30.45 5.59 -13.80
C THR A 205 -30.48 7.05 -13.35
N GLY A 206 -31.65 7.54 -12.93
CA GLY A 206 -31.85 8.87 -12.34
C GLY A 206 -31.02 9.06 -11.07
N ARG A 207 -31.02 8.08 -10.17
CA ARG A 207 -30.19 8.08 -8.94
C ARG A 207 -28.70 8.22 -9.25
N THR A 208 -28.19 7.39 -10.17
CA THR A 208 -26.78 7.44 -10.59
C THR A 208 -26.43 8.80 -11.19
N SER A 209 -27.28 9.31 -12.09
CA SER A 209 -27.05 10.60 -12.78
C SER A 209 -27.13 11.79 -11.82
N PHE A 210 -28.07 11.75 -10.87
CA PHE A 210 -28.19 12.73 -9.80
C PHE A 210 -26.91 12.77 -8.97
N VAL A 211 -26.43 11.61 -8.49
CA VAL A 211 -25.19 11.52 -7.70
C VAL A 211 -24.00 12.04 -8.49
N SER A 212 -23.80 11.61 -9.74
CA SER A 212 -22.68 12.10 -10.57
C SER A 212 -22.74 13.62 -10.79
N SER A 213 -23.93 14.17 -11.02
CA SER A 213 -24.12 15.62 -11.21
C SER A 213 -23.87 16.41 -9.92
N CYS A 214 -24.35 15.89 -8.78
CA CYS A 214 -24.07 16.47 -7.46
C CYS A 214 -22.57 16.49 -7.18
N LEU A 215 -21.86 15.38 -7.41
CA LEU A 215 -20.41 15.33 -7.22
C LEU A 215 -19.74 16.37 -8.12
N HIS A 216 -20.03 16.38 -9.41
CA HIS A 216 -19.42 17.34 -10.32
C HIS A 216 -19.60 18.79 -9.88
N ARG A 217 -20.82 19.17 -9.47
CA ARG A 217 -21.10 20.51 -8.99
C ARG A 217 -20.40 20.82 -7.67
N LEU A 218 -20.42 19.90 -6.71
CA LEU A 218 -19.80 20.09 -5.41
C LEU A 218 -18.26 20.19 -5.52
N PHE A 219 -17.64 19.46 -6.44
CA PHE A 219 -16.19 19.48 -6.60
C PHE A 219 -15.67 20.58 -7.53
N GLN A 220 -16.52 21.15 -8.40
CA GLN A 220 -16.14 22.29 -9.24
C GLN A 220 -16.44 23.65 -8.60
N ASN A 221 -17.53 23.77 -7.81
CA ASN A 221 -18.09 25.08 -7.47
C ASN A 221 -18.21 25.35 -5.95
N SER A 222 -18.47 24.35 -5.10
CA SER A 222 -18.57 24.53 -3.64
C SER A 222 -18.62 23.18 -2.90
N GLN A 223 -17.83 22.99 -1.83
CA GLN A 223 -17.94 21.78 -1.00
C GLN A 223 -19.15 21.79 -0.05
N GLU A 224 -19.95 22.86 -0.04
CA GLU A 224 -21.14 22.96 0.82
C GLU A 224 -22.21 21.96 0.39
N GLY A 225 -22.60 21.06 1.29
CA GLY A 225 -23.58 19.99 1.04
C GLY A 225 -22.97 18.61 0.70
N ALA A 226 -21.64 18.49 0.65
CA ALA A 226 -20.98 17.19 0.50
C ALA A 226 -21.29 16.24 1.66
N ALA A 227 -21.33 16.75 2.90
CA ALA A 227 -21.68 15.95 4.08
C ALA A 227 -23.13 15.47 4.03
N ASP A 228 -24.07 16.33 3.64
CA ASP A 228 -25.49 15.97 3.46
C ASP A 228 -25.65 14.89 2.37
N LEU A 229 -24.90 15.00 1.27
CA LEU A 229 -24.89 14.00 0.20
C LEU A 229 -24.38 12.65 0.72
N CYS A 230 -23.29 12.64 1.49
CA CYS A 230 -22.78 11.42 2.12
C CYS A 230 -23.78 10.80 3.09
N ALA A 231 -24.43 11.61 3.93
CA ALA A 231 -25.45 11.14 4.89
C ALA A 231 -26.67 10.54 4.18
N MET A 232 -27.13 11.17 3.09
CA MET A 232 -28.20 10.62 2.26
C MET A 232 -27.77 9.26 1.66
N LEU A 233 -26.56 9.18 1.11
CA LEU A 233 -26.06 7.96 0.46
C LEU A 233 -25.76 6.81 1.43
N ALA A 234 -25.55 7.10 2.72
CA ALA A 234 -25.44 6.09 3.76
C ALA A 234 -26.78 5.36 4.01
N THR A 235 -27.91 5.97 3.69
CA THR A 235 -29.26 5.44 3.95
C THR A 235 -30.00 4.97 2.70
N HIS A 236 -29.46 5.26 1.51
CA HIS A 236 -30.10 5.01 0.24
C HIS A 236 -29.27 4.14 -0.70
N THR A 237 -29.93 3.27 -1.46
CA THR A 237 -29.25 2.36 -2.38
C THR A 237 -28.95 3.03 -3.74
N VAL A 238 -27.68 2.92 -4.17
CA VAL A 238 -27.18 3.41 -5.45
C VAL A 238 -26.46 2.29 -6.20
N ARG A 239 -26.59 2.28 -7.53
CA ARG A 239 -25.84 1.41 -8.43
C ARG A 239 -24.44 1.97 -8.69
N TRP A 240 -23.54 1.72 -7.74
CA TRP A 240 -22.14 2.17 -7.81
C TRP A 240 -21.39 1.70 -9.07
N ASP A 241 -21.81 0.57 -9.66
CA ASP A 241 -21.26 0.03 -10.89
C ASP A 241 -21.40 0.96 -12.10
N GLN A 242 -22.38 1.88 -12.08
CA GLN A 242 -22.68 2.80 -13.17
C GLN A 242 -21.97 4.16 -13.07
N LEU A 243 -21.40 4.51 -11.90
CA LEU A 243 -20.65 5.76 -11.73
C LEU A 243 -19.28 5.67 -12.41
N SER A 244 -18.72 6.80 -12.87
CA SER A 244 -17.34 6.79 -13.37
C SER A 244 -16.36 6.49 -12.22
N SER A 245 -15.16 6.02 -12.52
CA SER A 245 -14.18 5.73 -11.46
C SER A 245 -13.65 6.99 -10.79
N SER A 246 -13.64 8.10 -11.53
CA SER A 246 -13.36 9.44 -11.01
C SER A 246 -14.41 9.85 -9.98
N ASP A 247 -15.70 9.68 -10.30
CA ASP A 247 -16.80 9.94 -9.36
C ASP A 247 -16.72 9.04 -8.12
N LEU A 248 -16.42 7.75 -8.30
CA LEU A 248 -16.26 6.82 -7.17
C LEU A 248 -15.09 7.21 -6.26
N ASP A 249 -13.96 7.64 -6.82
CA ASP A 249 -12.79 8.06 -6.04
C ASP A 249 -13.08 9.33 -5.24
N GLN A 250 -13.69 10.33 -5.89
CA GLN A 250 -14.11 11.57 -5.25
C GLN A 250 -15.14 11.33 -4.15
N LEU A 251 -16.13 10.47 -4.42
CA LEU A 251 -17.14 10.08 -3.43
C LEU A 251 -16.49 9.36 -2.24
N ALA A 252 -15.58 8.40 -2.49
CA ALA A 252 -14.86 7.71 -1.43
C ALA A 252 -14.08 8.70 -0.55
N ALA A 253 -13.42 9.70 -1.16
CA ALA A 253 -12.70 10.73 -0.42
C ALA A 253 -13.62 11.54 0.51
N GLN A 254 -14.85 11.82 0.10
CA GLN A 254 -15.83 12.53 0.92
C GLN A 254 -16.49 11.64 1.96
N MET A 255 -16.70 10.36 1.67
CA MET A 255 -17.15 9.39 2.66
C MET A 255 -16.16 9.30 3.81
N PHE A 256 -14.85 9.25 3.52
CA PHE A 256 -13.82 9.30 4.57
C PHE A 256 -13.79 10.63 5.32
N ALA A 257 -14.02 11.76 4.64
CA ALA A 257 -14.09 13.07 5.30
C ALA A 257 -15.33 13.24 6.19
N SER A 258 -16.42 12.52 5.88
CA SER A 258 -17.71 12.60 6.59
C SER A 258 -17.90 11.45 7.60
N ASP A 259 -16.81 10.77 7.97
CA ASP A 259 -16.79 9.63 8.90
C ASP A 259 -17.67 8.42 8.47
N GLN A 260 -17.98 8.32 7.17
CA GLN A 260 -18.68 7.18 6.57
C GLN A 260 -17.69 6.11 6.09
N VAL A 261 -16.80 5.69 6.99
CA VAL A 261 -15.66 4.80 6.66
C VAL A 261 -16.07 3.49 5.98
N PRO A 262 -17.09 2.74 6.44
CA PRO A 262 -17.48 1.48 5.80
C PRO A 262 -17.87 1.65 4.34
N LEU A 263 -18.65 2.70 4.04
CA LEU A 263 -19.11 2.98 2.68
C LEU A 263 -17.92 3.42 1.80
N GLY A 264 -17.02 4.26 2.32
CA GLY A 264 -15.78 4.63 1.63
C GLY A 264 -14.93 3.42 1.26
N LEU A 265 -14.78 2.45 2.17
CA LEU A 265 -14.06 1.19 1.89
C LEU A 265 -14.76 0.35 0.82
N ASP A 266 -16.09 0.28 0.82
CA ASP A 266 -16.83 -0.45 -0.20
C ASP A 266 -16.69 0.17 -1.59
N LEU A 267 -16.66 1.51 -1.69
CA LEU A 267 -16.35 2.20 -2.94
C LEU A 267 -14.92 1.91 -3.41
N LEU A 268 -13.93 1.92 -2.51
CA LEU A 268 -12.56 1.53 -2.83
C LEU A 268 -12.47 0.08 -3.32
N LYS A 269 -13.26 -0.86 -2.77
CA LYS A 269 -13.31 -2.26 -3.26
C LYS A 269 -13.78 -2.32 -4.70
N ILE A 270 -14.73 -1.46 -5.09
CA ILE A 270 -15.18 -1.38 -6.48
C ILE A 270 -14.05 -0.88 -7.39
N ILE A 271 -13.38 0.21 -6.99
CA ILE A 271 -12.27 0.80 -7.76
C ILE A 271 -11.11 -0.20 -7.91
N VAL A 272 -10.61 -0.76 -6.79
CA VAL A 272 -9.41 -1.60 -6.77
C VAL A 272 -9.71 -3.02 -7.25
N ASN A 273 -10.74 -3.67 -6.71
CA ASN A 273 -10.94 -5.11 -6.96
C ASN A 273 -11.78 -5.39 -8.20
N LYS A 274 -12.83 -4.59 -8.45
CA LYS A 274 -13.69 -4.80 -9.64
C LYS A 274 -13.13 -4.11 -10.87
N ARG A 275 -12.67 -2.86 -10.74
CA ARG A 275 -12.20 -2.06 -11.88
C ARG A 275 -10.69 -2.12 -12.08
N ARG A 276 -9.94 -2.73 -11.16
CA ARG A 276 -8.48 -2.87 -11.24
C ARG A 276 -7.78 -1.53 -11.42
N GLN A 277 -8.24 -0.53 -10.69
CA GLN A 277 -7.72 0.83 -10.76
C GLN A 277 -7.18 1.27 -9.41
N VAL A 278 -6.22 2.19 -9.44
CA VAL A 278 -5.63 2.75 -8.22
C VAL A 278 -6.32 4.05 -7.85
N PRO A 279 -6.85 4.17 -6.62
CA PRO A 279 -7.42 5.42 -6.13
C PRO A 279 -6.38 6.55 -6.15
N THR A 280 -6.85 7.79 -6.20
CA THR A 280 -5.96 8.95 -6.15
C THR A 280 -5.20 8.98 -4.82
N ARG A 281 -4.03 9.65 -4.81
CA ARG A 281 -3.18 9.73 -3.61
C ARG A 281 -3.92 10.37 -2.44
N ALA A 282 -4.67 11.43 -2.70
CA ALA A 282 -5.45 12.11 -1.68
C ALA A 282 -6.51 11.19 -1.04
N THR A 283 -7.28 10.45 -1.86
CA THR A 283 -8.31 9.53 -1.39
C THR A 283 -7.72 8.40 -0.55
N TRP A 284 -6.65 7.80 -1.05
CA TRP A 284 -5.98 6.71 -0.36
C TRP A 284 -5.30 7.15 0.94
N GLU A 285 -4.59 8.28 0.96
CA GLU A 285 -3.98 8.80 2.19
C GLU A 285 -5.03 9.10 3.27
N ARG A 286 -6.22 9.59 2.90
CA ARG A 286 -7.34 9.73 3.85
C ARG A 286 -7.75 8.39 4.43
N CYS A 287 -7.89 7.37 3.59
CA CYS A 287 -8.23 6.01 4.02
C CYS A 287 -7.18 5.45 5.00
N VAL A 288 -5.89 5.58 4.67
CA VAL A 288 -4.80 5.10 5.52
C VAL A 288 -4.73 5.85 6.85
N LYS A 289 -4.90 7.18 6.86
CA LYS A 289 -4.93 7.99 8.10
C LYS A 289 -5.98 7.51 9.08
N LEU A 290 -7.17 7.14 8.60
CA LEU A 290 -8.24 6.62 9.45
C LEU A 290 -7.88 5.29 10.12
N HIS A 291 -6.92 4.55 9.57
CA HIS A 291 -6.45 3.26 10.09
C HIS A 291 -5.02 3.32 10.65
N LEU A 292 -4.45 4.51 10.82
CA LEU A 292 -3.03 4.71 11.17
C LEU A 292 -2.63 4.02 12.49
N HIS A 293 -3.55 4.02 13.45
CA HIS A 293 -3.39 3.44 14.79
C HIS A 293 -4.35 2.28 15.06
N GLY A 294 -5.12 1.86 14.05
CA GLY A 294 -6.12 0.80 14.15
C GLY A 294 -5.61 -0.55 13.65
N ASN A 295 -6.49 -1.54 13.61
CA ASN A 295 -6.18 -2.82 12.97
C ASN A 295 -6.18 -2.64 11.43
N GLY A 296 -5.02 -2.85 10.80
CA GLY A 296 -4.83 -2.79 9.35
C GLY A 296 -5.57 -3.86 8.53
N ASP A 297 -6.30 -4.78 9.15
CA ASP A 297 -7.09 -5.83 8.48
C ASP A 297 -8.06 -5.28 7.42
N ALA A 298 -8.65 -4.11 7.69
CA ALA A 298 -9.54 -3.42 6.74
C ALA A 298 -8.84 -3.04 5.43
N LEU A 299 -7.51 -2.89 5.45
CA LEU A 299 -6.70 -2.49 4.29
C LEU A 299 -6.09 -3.68 3.53
N ILE A 300 -6.15 -4.91 4.06
CA ILE A 300 -5.65 -6.12 3.38
C ILE A 300 -6.20 -6.27 1.95
N PRO A 301 -7.50 -6.02 1.68
CA PRO A 301 -8.05 -6.11 0.33
C PRO A 301 -7.40 -5.14 -0.68
N PHE A 302 -6.68 -4.12 -0.21
CA PHE A 302 -6.08 -3.06 -1.03
C PHE A 302 -4.55 -3.11 -1.05
N LYS A 303 -3.94 -4.25 -0.67
CA LYS A 303 -2.47 -4.41 -0.67
C LYS A 303 -1.80 -3.98 -1.98
N SER A 304 -2.46 -4.16 -3.12
CA SER A 304 -1.95 -3.77 -4.45
C SER A 304 -1.72 -2.26 -4.58
N VAL A 305 -2.47 -1.44 -3.84
CA VAL A 305 -2.36 0.03 -3.88
C VAL A 305 -1.00 0.49 -3.32
N PHE A 306 -0.50 -0.16 -2.26
CA PHE A 306 0.81 0.14 -1.68
C PHE A 306 1.98 -0.15 -2.63
N HIS A 307 1.79 -1.02 -3.63
CA HIS A 307 2.86 -1.44 -4.55
C HIS A 307 2.82 -0.74 -5.92
N HIS A 308 1.74 -0.03 -6.24
CA HIS A 308 1.59 0.61 -7.54
C HIS A 308 2.38 1.94 -7.65
N ARG A 309 2.74 2.57 -6.53
CA ARG A 309 3.48 3.84 -6.53
C ARG A 309 4.48 3.90 -5.38
N ALA A 310 5.38 4.88 -5.43
CA ALA A 310 6.24 5.18 -4.30
C ALA A 310 5.39 5.53 -3.07
N PRO A 311 5.67 4.92 -1.90
CA PRO A 311 4.85 5.13 -0.72
C PRO A 311 4.99 6.56 -0.20
N SER A 312 3.88 7.14 0.22
CA SER A 312 3.78 8.44 0.86
C SER A 312 4.26 8.37 2.32
N PRO A 313 4.55 9.53 2.96
CA PRO A 313 4.89 9.56 4.38
C PRO A 313 3.85 8.88 5.26
N VAL A 314 2.56 9.04 4.94
CA VAL A 314 1.44 8.44 5.67
C VAL A 314 1.41 6.93 5.46
N GLU A 315 1.64 6.46 4.23
CA GLU A 315 1.70 5.02 3.92
C GLU A 315 2.90 4.37 4.64
N VAL A 316 4.07 5.02 4.67
CA VAL A 316 5.24 4.52 5.40
C VAL A 316 5.00 4.49 6.90
N GLU A 317 4.44 5.55 7.47
CA GLU A 317 4.09 5.61 8.90
C GLU A 317 3.13 4.48 9.27
N PHE A 318 2.07 4.28 8.48
CA PHE A 318 1.14 3.16 8.67
C PHE A 318 1.86 1.81 8.63
N LEU A 319 2.70 1.57 7.61
CA LEU A 319 3.43 0.30 7.48
C LEU A 319 4.36 0.07 8.68
N LEU A 320 5.11 1.08 9.11
CA LEU A 320 6.00 0.98 10.27
C LEU A 320 5.24 0.78 11.58
N ASN A 321 4.05 1.37 11.77
CA ASN A 321 3.21 1.13 12.95
C ASN A 321 2.77 -0.34 13.07
N HIS A 322 2.63 -1.04 11.93
CA HIS A 322 2.24 -2.45 11.87
C HIS A 322 3.43 -3.42 11.84
N VAL A 323 4.65 -2.91 11.94
CA VAL A 323 5.85 -3.73 12.16
C VAL A 323 6.00 -3.98 13.66
N HIS A 324 5.92 -5.25 14.05
CA HIS A 324 6.04 -5.69 15.45
C HIS A 324 7.30 -6.54 15.72
N HIS A 325 8.04 -6.92 14.67
CA HIS A 325 9.24 -7.73 14.78
C HIS A 325 10.36 -7.21 13.88
N VAL A 326 11.62 -7.37 14.30
CA VAL A 326 12.80 -6.93 13.53
C VAL A 326 12.81 -7.55 12.12
N THR A 327 12.49 -8.83 11.98
CA THR A 327 12.36 -9.49 10.67
C THR A 327 11.34 -8.83 9.74
N GLN A 328 10.26 -8.26 10.26
CA GLN A 328 9.28 -7.51 9.44
C GLN A 328 9.86 -6.17 8.99
N LEU A 329 10.64 -5.50 9.85
CA LEU A 329 11.36 -4.28 9.49
C LEU A 329 12.42 -4.56 8.42
N GLU A 330 13.17 -5.66 8.56
CA GLU A 330 14.12 -6.11 7.55
C GLU A 330 13.44 -6.35 6.21
N LEU A 331 12.27 -7.00 6.21
CA LEU A 331 11.46 -7.15 4.99
C LEU A 331 11.07 -5.80 4.41
N PHE A 332 10.55 -4.87 5.22
CA PHE A 332 10.21 -3.53 4.76
C PHE A 332 11.41 -2.81 4.12
N VAL A 333 12.57 -2.81 4.79
CA VAL A 333 13.79 -2.14 4.32
C VAL A 333 14.33 -2.79 3.06
N THR A 334 14.35 -4.13 3.00
CA THR A 334 14.91 -4.86 1.85
C THR A 334 14.10 -4.70 0.57
N HIS A 335 12.80 -4.48 0.71
CA HIS A 335 11.84 -4.33 -0.38
C HIS A 335 11.53 -2.87 -0.75
N SER A 336 11.98 -1.92 0.07
CA SER A 336 11.79 -0.50 -0.20
C SER A 336 12.68 0.00 -1.33
N ALA A 337 12.14 0.91 -2.14
CA ALA A 337 12.91 1.64 -3.13
C ALA A 337 13.99 2.51 -2.45
N THR A 338 15.08 2.78 -3.17
CA THR A 338 16.19 3.59 -2.64
C THR A 338 15.72 4.98 -2.21
N GLU A 339 14.77 5.57 -2.94
CA GLU A 339 14.18 6.88 -2.66
C GLU A 339 13.42 6.86 -1.32
N THR A 340 12.62 5.82 -1.08
CA THR A 340 11.90 5.61 0.19
C THR A 340 12.89 5.49 1.36
N LEU A 341 13.95 4.70 1.19
CA LEU A 341 14.98 4.57 2.21
C LEU A 341 15.70 5.90 2.48
N VAL A 342 16.00 6.68 1.43
CA VAL A 342 16.62 8.00 1.56
C VAL A 342 15.72 8.97 2.32
N GLU A 343 14.42 8.96 2.03
CA GLU A 343 13.44 9.89 2.61
C GLU A 343 13.12 9.55 4.07
N PHE A 344 12.92 8.26 4.37
CA PHE A 344 12.38 7.78 5.64
C PHE A 344 13.41 7.14 6.57
N GLN A 345 14.69 7.50 6.45
CA GLN A 345 15.78 7.01 7.30
C GLN A 345 15.43 7.09 8.79
N ILE A 346 14.96 8.26 9.23
CA ILE A 346 14.70 8.54 10.65
C ILE A 346 13.58 7.63 11.19
N PRO A 347 12.36 7.59 10.60
CA PRO A 347 11.32 6.64 11.02
C PRO A 347 11.79 5.19 11.05
N ILE A 348 12.59 4.76 10.08
CA ILE A 348 13.08 3.36 10.00
C ILE A 348 14.03 3.05 11.15
N PHE A 349 15.01 3.92 11.42
CA PHE A 349 15.93 3.73 12.54
C PHE A 349 15.22 3.81 13.89
N SER A 350 14.32 4.80 14.06
CA SER A 350 13.51 4.92 15.27
C SER A 350 12.67 3.66 15.51
N LYS A 351 12.09 3.08 14.45
CA LYS A 351 11.31 1.84 14.58
C LYS A 351 12.17 0.66 15.00
N LEU A 352 13.40 0.53 14.51
CA LEU A 352 14.31 -0.54 14.97
C LEU A 352 14.59 -0.41 16.47
N VAL A 353 14.89 0.81 16.94
CA VAL A 353 15.16 1.08 18.36
C VAL A 353 13.93 0.77 19.22
N GLU A 354 12.74 1.14 18.76
CA GLU A 354 11.47 0.79 19.41
C GLU A 354 11.32 -0.73 19.55
N LEU A 355 11.51 -1.49 18.46
CA LEU A 355 11.40 -2.94 18.46
C LEU A 355 12.42 -3.62 19.39
N GLN A 356 13.64 -3.09 19.47
CA GLN A 356 14.68 -3.62 20.37
C GLN A 356 14.31 -3.41 21.84
N ARG A 357 13.77 -2.24 22.16
CA ARG A 357 13.30 -1.93 23.52
C ARG A 357 12.11 -2.82 23.89
N ASP A 358 11.13 -2.93 23.01
CA ASP A 358 9.89 -3.64 23.29
C ASP A 358 10.09 -5.16 23.37
N ASN A 359 11.07 -5.72 22.64
CA ASN A 359 11.43 -7.15 22.72
C ASN A 359 12.49 -7.47 23.78
N ALA A 360 12.94 -6.48 24.58
CA ALA A 360 14.01 -6.63 25.56
C ALA A 360 15.29 -7.28 24.97
N THR A 361 15.63 -6.89 23.75
CA THR A 361 16.82 -7.38 23.05
C THR A 361 18.07 -7.06 23.86
N ASP A 362 19.00 -8.01 23.96
CA ASP A 362 20.25 -7.78 24.66
C ASP A 362 21.11 -6.73 23.93
N ALA A 363 21.94 -6.00 24.67
CA ALA A 363 22.72 -4.89 24.12
C ALA A 363 23.60 -5.32 22.93
N THR A 364 24.09 -6.56 22.93
CA THR A 364 24.92 -7.10 21.85
C THR A 364 24.12 -7.30 20.57
N ALA A 365 22.95 -7.96 20.62
CA ALA A 365 22.13 -8.13 19.42
C ALA A 365 21.55 -6.80 18.95
N ALA A 366 21.18 -5.90 19.86
CA ALA A 366 20.68 -4.58 19.51
C ALA A 366 21.73 -3.75 18.73
N SER A 367 22.99 -3.75 19.21
CA SER A 367 24.12 -3.13 18.49
C SER A 367 24.34 -3.79 17.12
N LEU A 368 24.27 -5.13 17.04
CA LEU A 368 24.46 -5.87 15.80
C LEU A 368 23.40 -5.50 14.76
N GLU A 369 22.12 -5.50 15.13
CA GLU A 369 21.00 -5.14 14.25
C GLU A 369 21.10 -3.70 13.74
N LEU A 370 21.42 -2.73 14.61
CA LEU A 370 21.67 -1.34 14.22
C LEU A 370 22.79 -1.26 13.17
N THR A 371 23.89 -1.98 13.42
CA THR A 371 25.07 -2.01 12.55
C THR A 371 24.76 -2.66 11.21
N GLN A 372 23.96 -3.73 11.21
CA GLN A 372 23.50 -4.38 9.98
C GLN A 372 22.64 -3.45 9.13
N LEU A 373 21.73 -2.69 9.76
CA LEU A 373 20.90 -1.72 9.06
C LEU A 373 21.77 -0.59 8.47
N VAL A 374 22.72 -0.03 9.23
CA VAL A 374 23.67 0.97 8.71
C VAL A 374 24.45 0.43 7.51
N ARG A 375 24.98 -0.80 7.61
CA ARG A 375 25.70 -1.45 6.50
C ARG A 375 24.81 -1.66 5.29
N TYR A 376 23.54 -1.98 5.49
CA TYR A 376 22.58 -2.12 4.40
C TYR A 376 22.45 -0.80 3.62
N TYR A 377 22.27 0.32 4.31
CA TYR A 377 22.22 1.65 3.71
C TYR A 377 23.49 1.99 2.93
N GLN A 378 24.67 1.72 3.51
CA GLN A 378 25.95 1.92 2.84
C GLN A 378 26.10 1.06 1.58
N SER A 379 25.70 -0.21 1.64
CA SER A 379 25.77 -1.14 0.50
C SER A 379 24.88 -0.72 -0.67
N ARG A 380 23.83 0.07 -0.39
CA ARG A 380 22.92 0.68 -1.36
C ARG A 380 23.39 2.06 -1.83
N ASN A 381 24.59 2.50 -1.44
CA ASN A 381 25.13 3.85 -1.67
C ASN A 381 24.22 4.98 -1.12
N ILE A 382 23.50 4.72 -0.03
CA ILE A 382 22.65 5.71 0.62
C ILE A 382 23.46 6.42 1.71
N ARG A 383 23.60 7.75 1.57
CA ARG A 383 24.24 8.58 2.61
C ARG A 383 23.27 8.80 3.77
N LEU A 384 23.76 8.58 4.98
CA LEU A 384 23.01 8.85 6.20
C LEU A 384 22.90 10.36 6.43
N ARG A 385 21.68 10.85 6.69
CA ARG A 385 21.43 12.27 7.00
C ARG A 385 21.90 12.60 8.41
N ALA A 386 22.27 13.85 8.67
CA ALA A 386 22.75 14.31 9.99
C ALA A 386 21.81 13.89 11.13
N ARG A 387 20.49 14.10 10.96
CA ARG A 387 19.49 13.70 11.95
C ARG A 387 19.37 12.19 12.14
N ALA A 388 19.61 11.39 11.11
CA ALA A 388 19.65 9.93 11.24
C ALA A 388 20.90 9.47 12.00
N LEU A 389 22.05 10.15 11.79
CA LEU A 389 23.27 9.90 12.56
C LEU A 389 23.11 10.25 14.04
N GLU A 390 22.35 11.31 14.37
CA GLU A 390 22.00 11.66 15.75
C GLU A 390 21.19 10.54 16.42
N VAL A 391 20.11 10.07 15.78
CA VAL A 391 19.27 8.97 16.27
C VAL A 391 20.09 7.70 16.49
N LEU A 392 20.97 7.36 15.54
CA LEU A 392 21.86 6.21 15.66
C LEU A 392 22.88 6.40 16.80
N GLY A 393 23.44 7.60 16.97
CA GLY A 393 24.37 7.90 18.05
C GLY A 393 23.73 7.73 19.43
N GLU A 394 22.50 8.19 19.61
CA GLU A 394 21.71 7.99 20.82
C GLU A 394 21.42 6.49 21.05
N ALA A 395 21.03 5.77 19.99
CA ALA A 395 20.74 4.33 20.07
C ALA A 395 21.98 3.50 20.46
N TYR A 396 23.13 3.74 19.84
CA TYR A 396 24.38 3.06 20.19
C TYR A 396 24.84 3.39 21.61
N LEU A 397 24.66 4.64 22.05
CA LEU A 397 24.97 5.04 23.42
C LEU A 397 24.09 4.29 24.43
N ALA A 398 22.79 4.14 24.13
CA ALA A 398 21.85 3.43 24.99
C ALA A 398 22.21 1.95 25.19
N VAL A 399 22.85 1.31 24.20
CA VAL A 399 23.35 -0.08 24.29
C VAL A 399 24.82 -0.16 24.73
N GLY A 400 25.46 0.96 25.08
CA GLY A 400 26.84 1.00 25.58
C GLY A 400 27.92 0.79 24.51
N ASP A 401 27.59 0.96 23.22
CA ASP A 401 28.52 0.75 22.11
C ASP A 401 29.17 2.06 21.67
N THR A 402 30.25 2.42 22.35
CA THR A 402 31.00 3.66 22.05
C THR A 402 31.85 3.57 20.79
N ALA A 403 32.23 2.36 20.35
CA ALA A 403 33.06 2.17 19.17
C ALA A 403 32.31 2.51 17.87
N ASN A 404 31.04 2.10 17.77
CA ASN A 404 30.22 2.44 16.60
C ASN A 404 29.84 3.93 16.54
N ILE A 405 29.81 4.65 17.66
CA ILE A 405 29.62 6.11 17.68
C ILE A 405 30.78 6.82 16.98
N GLU A 406 32.02 6.38 17.21
CA GLU A 406 33.20 6.94 16.54
C GLU A 406 33.16 6.69 15.02
N TYR A 407 32.73 5.51 14.61
CA TYR A 407 32.52 5.18 13.20
C TYR A 407 31.48 6.09 12.54
N LEU A 408 30.34 6.34 13.19
CA LEU A 408 29.31 7.26 12.69
C LEU A 408 29.84 8.70 12.53
N ARG A 409 30.68 9.17 13.47
CA ARG A 409 31.33 10.49 13.35
C ARG A 409 32.27 10.57 12.15
N GLY A 410 32.92 9.46 11.79
CA GLY A 410 33.71 9.34 10.57
C GLY A 410 32.86 9.48 9.30
N MET A 411 31.62 8.99 9.31
CA MET A 411 30.68 9.09 8.18
C MET A 411 30.04 10.48 7.99
N ALA A 412 30.05 11.30 9.05
CA ALA A 412 29.53 12.67 9.01
C ALA A 412 30.49 13.64 8.30
N ARG A 413 31.78 13.32 8.27
CA ARG A 413 32.83 14.05 7.55
C ARG A 413 32.78 13.69 6.07
#